data_AF-A0A7S2EDV9-F1
#
_entry.id   AF-A0A7S2EDV9-F1
#
_cell.length_a   1.000
_cell.length_b   1.000
_cell.length_c   1.000
_cell.angle_alpha   90.00
_cell.angle_beta   90.00
_cell.angle_gamma   90.00
#
_symmetry.space_group_name_H-M   'P 1'
#
loop_
_entity.id
_entity.type
_entity.pdbx_description
1 polymer ?
#
loop_
_entity_poly.entity_id
_entity_poly.type
_entity_poly.pdbx_seq_one_letter_code
_entity_poly.pdbx_strand_id
1 'polypeptide(L)'
;LQAAEGEFDVDDHRAQMDKERSRNEIAKRVLGNGIELLSEHASEGCAVALETSSTLLKTGKADAAELALQSLVYLFDPEHSGYGTATVAATTFLSGDTKPEIRDAVLSLLLCGCLVDGDCGNEPHRHLEDHPYMGSLQSLCLAVLAKAVSTLATSSSIGETQDLPSSIINSFLVHARDKFGKDLLRVLLDKLGNTQENIHDACLAAQCLRSLCDTSGEARHAIREAGAEEVTTSARGWGERYSTRLEGASEQLFSAVVVVTQR
;
A
#
# COMPACT_ATOMS: atom_id res chain seq x y z
N LEU A 1 21.73 0.54 29.99
CA LEU A 1 20.35 0.54 29.44
C LEU A 1 19.78 1.94 29.66
N GLN A 2 20.16 2.88 28.79
CA GLN A 2 19.48 4.18 28.67
C GLN A 2 18.79 4.12 27.31
N ALA A 3 17.54 3.67 27.31
CA ALA A 3 16.68 3.74 26.14
C ALA A 3 16.16 5.18 26.06
N ALA A 4 16.27 5.76 24.87
CA ALA A 4 15.81 7.11 24.57
C ALA A 4 14.30 7.20 24.78
N GLU A 5 13.89 8.01 25.76
CA GLU A 5 12.53 8.54 25.87
C GLU A 5 12.36 9.61 24.78
N GLY A 6 12.01 9.17 23.57
CA GLY A 6 11.47 10.08 22.55
C GLY A 6 10.05 10.44 22.96
N GLU A 7 9.85 11.69 23.38
CA GLU A 7 8.54 12.24 23.71
C GLU A 7 7.70 12.32 22.42
N PHE A 8 6.57 11.59 22.38
CA PHE A 8 5.67 11.57 21.22
C PHE A 8 5.00 12.94 21.07
N ASP A 9 5.31 13.64 19.97
CA ASP A 9 4.73 14.95 19.67
C ASP A 9 3.32 14.79 19.08
N VAL A 10 2.32 15.02 19.94
CA VAL A 10 0.90 14.95 19.58
C VAL A 10 0.52 16.03 18.57
N ASP A 11 1.19 17.19 18.59
CA ASP A 11 0.89 18.31 17.71
C ASP A 11 1.39 18.06 16.29
N ASP A 12 2.56 17.43 16.14
CA ASP A 12 3.08 16.99 14.83
C ASP A 12 2.16 15.92 14.20
N HIS A 13 1.71 14.95 15.01
CA HIS A 13 0.76 13.94 14.55
C HIS A 13 -0.57 14.55 14.06
N ARG A 14 -1.08 15.57 14.78
CA ARG A 14 -2.32 16.26 14.41
C ARG A 14 -2.17 17.08 13.14
N ALA A 15 -1.04 17.76 12.98
CA ALA A 15 -0.71 18.52 11.76
C ALA A 15 -0.62 17.60 10.53
N GLN A 16 -0.06 16.40 10.71
CA GLN A 16 0.01 15.39 9.65
C GLN A 16 -1.40 14.92 9.22
N MET A 17 -2.29 14.64 10.17
CA MET A 17 -3.68 14.23 9.93
C MET A 17 -4.49 15.32 9.19
N ASP A 18 -4.34 16.59 9.57
CA ASP A 18 -5.05 17.70 8.91
C ASP A 18 -4.53 17.93 7.47
N LYS A 19 -3.23 17.74 7.26
CA LYS A 19 -2.62 17.80 5.93
C LYS A 19 -3.15 16.68 5.02
N GLU A 20 -3.29 15.45 5.53
CA GLU A 20 -3.94 14.34 4.81
C GLU A 20 -5.39 14.63 4.45
N ARG A 21 -6.17 15.20 5.38
CA ARG A 21 -7.57 15.54 5.12
C ARG A 21 -7.70 16.58 4.00
N SER A 22 -6.86 17.61 4.01
CA SER A 22 -6.83 18.60 2.94
C SER A 22 -6.38 18.02 1.59
N ARG A 23 -5.49 17.03 1.59
CA ARG A 23 -5.00 16.36 0.38
C ARG A 23 -6.05 15.44 -0.24
N ASN A 24 -6.78 14.68 0.58
CA ASN A 24 -7.90 13.85 0.12
C ASN A 24 -9.00 14.68 -0.55
N GLU A 25 -9.26 15.89 -0.05
CA GLU A 25 -10.20 16.83 -0.69
C GLU A 25 -9.72 17.30 -2.07
N ILE A 26 -8.41 17.50 -2.27
CA ILE A 26 -7.85 17.88 -3.58
C ILE A 26 -7.95 16.71 -4.56
N ALA A 27 -7.54 15.50 -4.15
CA ALA A 27 -7.68 14.30 -4.97
C ALA A 27 -9.14 14.04 -5.36
N LYS A 28 -10.07 14.21 -4.42
CA LYS A 28 -11.51 14.10 -4.66
C LYS A 28 -12.03 15.13 -5.67
N ARG A 29 -11.54 16.36 -5.69
CA ARG A 29 -11.95 17.35 -6.72
C ARG A 29 -11.39 17.04 -8.10
N VAL A 30 -10.15 16.57 -8.17
CA VAL A 30 -9.49 16.24 -9.44
C VAL A 30 -10.13 15.00 -10.07
N LEU A 31 -10.48 14.00 -9.27
CA LEU A 31 -11.05 12.73 -9.74
C LEU A 31 -12.58 12.72 -9.78
N GLY A 32 -13.25 13.36 -8.81
CA GLY A 32 -14.71 13.36 -8.67
C GLY A 32 -15.43 14.00 -9.86
N ASN A 33 -14.86 15.07 -10.44
CA ASN A 33 -15.42 15.68 -11.66
C ASN A 33 -15.29 14.77 -12.90
N GLY A 34 -14.37 13.79 -12.88
CA GLY A 34 -14.20 12.81 -13.95
C GLY A 34 -15.05 11.54 -13.76
N ILE A 35 -15.23 11.10 -12.51
CA ILE A 35 -15.81 9.78 -12.20
C ILE A 35 -17.34 9.77 -12.16
N GLU A 36 -18.01 10.85 -11.75
CA GLU A 36 -19.49 10.90 -11.69
C GLU A 36 -20.17 10.79 -13.07
N LEU A 37 -19.44 11.01 -14.16
CA LEU A 37 -19.94 10.87 -15.54
C LEU A 37 -19.69 9.48 -16.16
N LEU A 38 -19.00 8.55 -15.46
CA LEU A 38 -18.43 7.34 -16.06
C LEU A 38 -19.02 6.03 -15.51
N SER A 39 -20.22 6.04 -14.93
CA SER A 39 -20.88 4.81 -14.43
C SER A 39 -21.03 3.71 -15.52
N GLU A 40 -21.23 4.09 -16.79
CA GLU A 40 -21.24 3.13 -17.94
C GLU A 40 -19.85 2.91 -18.57
N HIS A 41 -18.85 3.71 -18.19
CA HIS A 41 -17.49 3.75 -18.76
C HIS A 41 -16.40 3.53 -17.68
N ALA A 42 -16.72 2.86 -16.58
CA ALA A 42 -15.83 2.71 -15.42
C ALA A 42 -14.45 2.12 -15.80
N SER A 43 -14.42 1.24 -16.80
CA SER A 43 -13.19 0.66 -17.35
C SER A 43 -12.33 1.69 -18.10
N GLU A 44 -12.93 2.59 -18.88
CA GLU A 44 -12.21 3.63 -19.62
C GLU A 44 -11.68 4.71 -18.68
N GLY A 45 -12.48 5.13 -17.70
CA GLY A 45 -12.04 6.07 -16.65
C GLY A 45 -10.86 5.53 -15.83
N CYS A 46 -10.92 4.25 -15.47
CA CYS A 46 -9.82 3.57 -14.79
C CYS A 46 -8.55 3.53 -15.65
N ALA A 47 -8.67 3.19 -16.94
CA ALA A 47 -7.53 3.12 -17.84
C ALA A 47 -6.82 4.47 -17.98
N VAL A 48 -7.58 5.56 -18.12
CA VAL A 48 -7.05 6.93 -18.19
C VAL A 48 -6.39 7.35 -16.88
N ALA A 49 -6.99 7.03 -15.73
CA ALA A 49 -6.42 7.34 -14.42
C ALA A 49 -5.09 6.60 -14.20
N LEU A 50 -5.03 5.31 -14.52
CA LEU A 50 -3.79 4.52 -14.43
C LEU A 50 -2.71 5.05 -15.38
N GLU A 51 -3.07 5.40 -16.62
CA GLU A 51 -2.13 5.99 -17.58
C GLU A 51 -1.57 7.34 -17.12
N THR A 52 -2.43 8.18 -16.53
CA THR A 52 -2.03 9.46 -15.96
C THR A 52 -1.05 9.25 -14.79
N SER A 53 -1.37 8.34 -13.86
CA SER A 53 -0.47 8.00 -12.75
C SER A 53 0.85 7.42 -13.24
N SER A 54 0.85 6.56 -14.26
CA SER A 54 2.07 6.04 -14.88
C SER A 54 2.96 7.16 -15.43
N THR A 55 2.35 8.11 -16.15
CA THR A 55 3.06 9.26 -16.73
C THR A 55 3.66 10.14 -15.64
N LEU A 56 2.91 10.43 -14.57
CA LEU A 56 3.36 11.23 -13.43
C LEU A 56 4.53 10.55 -12.67
N LEU A 57 4.45 9.24 -12.42
CA LEU A 57 5.51 8.48 -11.76
C LEU A 57 6.82 8.47 -12.57
N LYS A 58 6.72 8.40 -13.91
CA LYS A 58 7.88 8.43 -14.82
C LYS A 58 8.60 9.78 -14.88
N THR A 59 7.99 10.86 -14.37
CA THR A 59 8.62 12.19 -14.41
C THR A 59 9.83 12.33 -13.50
N GLY A 60 10.02 11.41 -12.54
CA GLY A 60 11.08 11.48 -11.53
C GLY A 60 10.92 12.63 -10.52
N LYS A 61 9.80 13.37 -10.56
CA LYS A 61 9.52 14.48 -9.64
C LYS A 61 8.71 14.00 -8.45
N ALA A 62 9.13 14.38 -7.25
CA ALA A 62 8.51 13.93 -6.00
C ALA A 62 7.05 14.39 -5.83
N ASP A 63 6.74 15.63 -6.26
CA ASP A 63 5.38 16.19 -6.24
C ASP A 63 4.44 15.48 -7.22
N ALA A 64 4.91 15.20 -8.42
CA ALA A 64 4.17 14.40 -9.41
C ALA A 64 3.94 12.97 -8.92
N ALA A 65 4.96 12.35 -8.31
CA ALA A 65 4.83 11.03 -7.70
C ALA A 65 3.83 11.04 -6.54
N GLU A 66 3.86 12.06 -5.67
CA GLU A 66 2.90 12.22 -4.57
C GLU A 66 1.46 12.28 -5.10
N LEU A 67 1.21 13.10 -6.12
CA LEU A 67 -0.09 13.23 -6.76
C LEU A 67 -0.56 11.92 -7.42
N ALA A 68 0.36 11.22 -8.09
CA ALA A 68 0.08 9.93 -8.72
C ALA A 68 -0.34 8.88 -7.69
N LEU A 69 0.41 8.75 -6.59
CA LEU A 69 0.13 7.79 -5.53
C LEU A 69 -1.18 8.12 -4.81
N GLN A 70 -1.45 9.40 -4.51
CA GLN A 70 -2.74 9.82 -3.93
C GLN A 70 -3.92 9.46 -4.84
N SER A 71 -3.74 9.65 -6.16
CA SER A 71 -4.76 9.29 -7.15
C SER A 71 -5.00 7.78 -7.19
N LEU A 72 -3.95 6.96 -7.05
CA LEU A 72 -4.06 5.51 -6.94
C LEU A 72 -4.76 5.07 -5.66
N VAL A 73 -4.44 5.68 -4.51
CA VAL A 73 -5.14 5.40 -3.24
C VAL A 73 -6.65 5.64 -3.39
N TYR A 74 -7.03 6.76 -4.01
CA TYR A 74 -8.43 7.09 -4.26
C TYR A 74 -9.08 6.11 -5.25
N LEU A 75 -8.39 5.79 -6.34
CA LEU A 75 -8.87 4.86 -7.36
C LEU A 75 -9.05 3.43 -6.84
N PHE A 76 -8.23 3.00 -5.87
CA PHE A 76 -8.32 1.67 -5.27
C PHE A 76 -9.28 1.61 -4.08
N ASP A 77 -9.90 2.73 -3.70
CA ASP A 77 -10.87 2.80 -2.62
C ASP A 77 -12.31 2.63 -3.15
N PRO A 78 -13.00 1.53 -2.81
CA PRO A 78 -14.38 1.28 -3.24
C PRO A 78 -15.38 2.33 -2.76
N GLU A 79 -15.13 2.98 -1.61
CA GLU A 79 -16.02 4.02 -1.07
C GLU A 79 -15.99 5.31 -1.91
N HIS A 80 -14.94 5.49 -2.69
CA HIS A 80 -14.69 6.71 -3.45
C HIS A 80 -14.87 6.52 -4.96
N SER A 81 -14.32 5.45 -5.52
CA SER A 81 -14.33 5.18 -6.96
C SER A 81 -15.44 4.22 -7.41
N GLY A 82 -16.15 3.62 -6.44
CA GLY A 82 -17.10 2.54 -6.69
C GLY A 82 -16.44 1.17 -6.78
N TYR A 83 -17.17 0.14 -6.36
CA TYR A 83 -16.62 -1.20 -6.17
C TYR A 83 -16.05 -1.84 -7.44
N GLY A 84 -16.77 -1.76 -8.56
CA GLY A 84 -16.32 -2.30 -9.84
C GLY A 84 -15.05 -1.63 -10.35
N THR A 85 -15.00 -0.29 -10.30
CA THR A 85 -13.82 0.50 -10.69
C THR A 85 -12.62 0.15 -9.83
N ALA A 86 -12.77 0.17 -8.50
CA ALA A 86 -11.70 -0.12 -7.57
C ALA A 86 -11.14 -1.54 -7.77
N THR A 87 -12.02 -2.52 -7.98
CA THR A 87 -11.63 -3.92 -8.21
C THR A 87 -10.87 -4.09 -9.51
N VAL A 88 -11.36 -3.51 -10.62
CA VAL A 88 -10.67 -3.56 -11.92
C VAL A 88 -9.30 -2.88 -11.82
N ALA A 89 -9.24 -1.71 -11.19
CA ALA A 89 -8.01 -0.95 -11.03
C ALA A 89 -6.98 -1.69 -10.18
N ALA A 90 -7.39 -2.23 -9.03
CA ALA A 90 -6.52 -2.97 -8.11
C ALA A 90 -6.02 -4.27 -8.75
N THR A 91 -6.90 -5.02 -9.43
CA THR A 91 -6.53 -6.24 -10.17
C THR A 91 -5.51 -5.92 -11.24
N THR A 92 -5.76 -4.89 -12.05
CA THR A 92 -4.87 -4.45 -13.13
C THR A 92 -3.48 -4.05 -12.59
N PHE A 93 -3.45 -3.34 -11.46
CA PHE A 93 -2.21 -2.93 -10.79
C PHE A 93 -1.42 -4.13 -10.22
N LEU A 94 -2.09 -5.06 -9.53
CA LEU A 94 -1.43 -6.21 -8.91
C LEU A 94 -0.93 -7.22 -9.96
N SER A 95 -1.77 -7.56 -10.94
CA SER A 95 -1.38 -8.46 -12.04
C SER A 95 -0.29 -7.84 -12.93
N GLY A 96 -0.34 -6.53 -13.13
CA GLY A 96 0.66 -5.77 -13.91
C GLY A 96 0.65 -6.06 -15.40
N ASP A 97 -0.44 -6.62 -15.94
CA ASP A 97 -0.50 -7.05 -17.35
C ASP A 97 -0.57 -5.88 -18.34
N THR A 98 -1.26 -4.79 -17.98
CA THR A 98 -1.48 -3.66 -18.90
C THR A 98 -0.55 -2.48 -18.64
N LYS A 99 -0.12 -2.26 -17.40
CA LYS A 99 0.71 -1.13 -16.97
C LYS A 99 1.70 -1.56 -15.87
N PRO A 100 2.64 -2.47 -16.16
CA PRO A 100 3.60 -2.98 -15.18
C PRO A 100 4.44 -1.86 -14.54
N GLU A 101 4.61 -0.73 -15.22
CA GLU A 101 5.45 0.37 -14.75
C GLU A 101 4.89 1.06 -13.50
N ILE A 102 3.57 1.07 -13.31
CA ILE A 102 2.95 1.63 -12.10
C ILE A 102 3.31 0.74 -10.91
N ARG A 103 3.11 -0.58 -11.07
CA ARG A 103 3.48 -1.58 -10.08
C ARG A 103 4.96 -1.48 -9.72
N ASP A 104 5.81 -1.43 -10.74
CA ASP A 104 7.25 -1.38 -10.57
C ASP A 104 7.72 -0.07 -9.92
N ALA A 105 7.10 1.06 -10.24
CA ALA A 105 7.40 2.34 -9.60
C ALA A 105 7.00 2.35 -8.11
N VAL A 106 5.82 1.82 -7.78
CA VAL A 106 5.37 1.68 -6.38
C VAL A 106 6.30 0.75 -5.60
N LEU A 107 6.67 -0.40 -6.17
CA LEU A 107 7.60 -1.33 -5.54
C LEU A 107 9.02 -0.75 -5.43
N SER A 108 9.52 -0.06 -6.45
CA SER A 108 10.81 0.63 -6.42
C SER A 108 10.88 1.68 -5.31
N LEU A 109 9.82 2.48 -5.16
CA LEU A 109 9.73 3.48 -4.10
C LEU A 109 9.67 2.84 -2.71
N LEU A 110 8.84 1.81 -2.54
CA LEU A 110 8.66 1.16 -1.24
C LEU A 110 9.88 0.34 -0.82
N LEU A 111 10.41 -0.48 -1.73
CA LEU A 111 11.47 -1.44 -1.43
C LEU A 111 12.85 -0.79 -1.52
N CYS A 112 13.06 0.16 -2.43
CA CYS A 112 14.37 0.73 -2.73
C CYS A 112 14.49 2.22 -2.44
N GLY A 113 13.40 2.94 -2.12
CA GLY A 113 13.45 4.39 -1.90
C GLY A 113 13.83 5.18 -3.16
N CYS A 114 13.53 4.64 -4.35
CA CYS A 114 13.98 5.19 -5.63
C CYS A 114 12.79 5.49 -6.55
N LEU A 115 12.79 6.68 -7.15
CA LEU A 115 11.91 6.97 -8.29
C LEU A 115 12.50 6.35 -9.57
N VAL A 116 11.61 5.82 -10.42
CA VAL A 116 12.00 5.35 -11.74
C VAL A 116 12.21 6.59 -12.62
N ASP A 117 13.47 6.89 -12.96
CA ASP A 117 13.75 7.89 -13.99
C ASP A 117 13.30 7.31 -15.34
N GLY A 118 12.40 8.04 -16.00
CA GLY A 118 11.77 7.62 -17.26
C GLY A 118 12.72 7.62 -18.45
N ASP A 119 13.70 6.71 -18.48
CA ASP A 119 14.29 6.13 -19.68
C ASP A 119 15.06 4.86 -19.31
N CYS A 120 14.60 3.69 -19.77
CA CYS A 120 15.25 2.42 -19.48
C CYS A 120 16.53 2.28 -20.30
N GLY A 121 17.64 2.80 -19.77
CA GLY A 121 18.97 2.58 -20.33
C GLY A 121 20.08 2.93 -19.35
N ASN A 122 20.41 2.01 -18.43
CA ASN A 122 21.63 2.02 -17.60
C ASN A 122 21.96 3.28 -16.76
N GLU A 123 21.02 4.21 -16.58
CA GLU A 123 21.23 5.38 -15.71
C GLU A 123 20.97 4.99 -14.23
N PRO A 124 21.79 5.50 -13.29
CA PRO A 124 21.66 5.19 -11.88
C PRO A 124 20.33 5.71 -11.34
N HIS A 125 19.56 4.85 -10.67
CA HIS A 125 18.38 5.24 -9.91
C HIS A 125 18.71 6.43 -9.00
N ARG A 126 17.88 7.48 -9.02
CA ARG A 126 18.01 8.57 -8.05
C ARG A 126 17.62 8.04 -6.68
N HIS A 127 18.63 7.68 -5.91
CA HIS A 127 18.51 7.43 -4.49
C HIS A 127 18.07 8.72 -3.83
N LEU A 128 16.84 8.72 -3.34
CA LEU A 128 16.25 9.88 -2.67
C LEU A 128 16.42 9.76 -1.16
N GLU A 129 17.41 9.00 -0.68
CA GLU A 129 17.58 8.61 0.73
C GLU A 129 17.55 9.80 1.72
N ASP A 130 17.88 11.02 1.26
CA ASP A 130 17.84 12.26 2.04
C ASP A 130 16.75 13.27 1.61
N HIS A 131 15.85 12.90 0.70
CA HIS A 131 14.81 13.81 0.22
C HIS A 131 13.67 13.91 1.25
N PRO A 132 13.24 15.11 1.67
CA PRO A 132 12.26 15.29 2.75
C PRO A 132 10.89 14.68 2.46
N TYR A 133 10.62 14.33 1.20
CA TYR A 133 9.37 13.71 0.75
C TYR A 133 9.41 12.18 0.72
N MET A 134 10.56 11.53 0.96
CA MET A 134 10.66 10.06 0.90
C MET A 134 9.76 9.37 1.90
N GLY A 135 9.73 9.84 3.15
CA GLY A 135 8.84 9.28 4.17
C GLY A 135 7.38 9.33 3.73
N SER A 136 6.93 10.48 3.20
CA SER A 136 5.56 10.62 2.69
C SER A 136 5.26 9.75 1.48
N LEU A 137 6.22 9.59 0.55
CA LEU A 137 6.03 8.76 -0.64
C LEU A 137 6.00 7.27 -0.29
N GLN A 138 6.86 6.81 0.62
CA GLN A 138 6.80 5.42 1.12
C GLN A 138 5.47 5.14 1.84
N SER A 139 5.00 6.08 2.67
CA SER A 139 3.70 5.95 3.34
C SER A 139 2.55 5.87 2.35
N LEU A 140 2.59 6.68 1.28
CA LEU A 140 1.62 6.60 0.19
C LEU A 140 1.73 5.28 -0.58
N CYS A 141 2.92 4.77 -0.86
CA CYS A 141 3.09 3.45 -1.48
C CYS A 141 2.50 2.33 -0.61
N LEU A 142 2.69 2.39 0.72
CA LEU A 142 2.05 1.48 1.66
C LEU A 142 0.52 1.59 1.58
N ALA A 143 -0.03 2.80 1.51
CA ALA A 143 -1.46 3.03 1.39
C ALA A 143 -2.01 2.48 0.05
N VAL A 144 -1.29 2.69 -1.06
CA VAL A 144 -1.62 2.13 -2.38
C VAL A 144 -1.69 0.61 -2.31
N LEU A 145 -0.67 -0.05 -1.75
CA LEU A 145 -0.66 -1.50 -1.60
C LEU A 145 -1.78 -1.99 -0.68
N ALA A 146 -1.94 -1.38 0.50
CA ALA A 146 -2.98 -1.77 1.45
C ALA A 146 -4.38 -1.69 0.83
N LYS A 147 -4.66 -0.61 0.08
CA LYS A 147 -5.95 -0.45 -0.62
C LYS A 147 -6.10 -1.45 -1.76
N ALA A 148 -5.10 -1.61 -2.63
CA ALA A 148 -5.19 -2.56 -3.75
C ALA A 148 -5.44 -3.99 -3.27
N VAL A 149 -4.65 -4.46 -2.29
CA VAL A 149 -4.77 -5.83 -1.77
C VAL A 149 -6.08 -6.01 -0.99
N SER A 150 -6.49 -5.04 -0.17
CA SER A 150 -7.76 -5.12 0.57
C SER A 150 -8.98 -5.15 -0.36
N THR A 151 -8.97 -4.35 -1.42
CA THR A 151 -10.02 -4.35 -2.45
C THR A 151 -10.10 -5.68 -3.16
N LEU A 152 -8.95 -6.27 -3.54
CA LEU A 152 -8.89 -7.60 -4.15
C LEU A 152 -9.35 -8.72 -3.17
N ALA A 153 -8.95 -8.63 -1.90
CA ALA A 153 -9.39 -9.58 -0.87
C ALA A 153 -10.92 -9.57 -0.71
N THR A 154 -11.51 -8.39 -0.80
CA THR A 154 -12.96 -8.21 -0.70
C THR A 154 -13.68 -8.74 -1.94
N SER A 155 -13.13 -8.55 -3.15
CA SER A 155 -13.75 -9.02 -4.41
C SER A 155 -13.79 -10.53 -4.51
N SER A 156 -12.83 -11.23 -3.89
CA SER A 156 -12.88 -12.68 -3.73
C SER A 156 -14.15 -13.16 -3.01
N SER A 157 -14.72 -12.36 -2.10
CA SER A 157 -15.93 -12.71 -1.37
C SER A 157 -17.21 -12.45 -2.18
N ILE A 158 -17.14 -11.61 -3.21
CA ILE A 158 -18.32 -11.19 -4.00
C ILE A 158 -18.41 -11.97 -5.32
N GLY A 159 -17.31 -12.62 -5.75
CA GLY A 159 -17.33 -13.57 -6.87
C GLY A 159 -17.23 -12.92 -8.25
N GLU A 160 -16.62 -11.74 -8.35
CA GLU A 160 -16.61 -10.91 -9.57
C GLU A 160 -15.33 -11.05 -10.43
N THR A 161 -14.28 -11.76 -9.98
CA THR A 161 -13.02 -11.86 -10.72
C THR A 161 -12.87 -13.18 -11.49
N GLN A 162 -12.42 -13.11 -12.76
CA GLN A 162 -12.13 -14.30 -13.58
C GLN A 162 -10.87 -15.05 -13.10
N ASP A 163 -9.89 -14.32 -12.57
CA ASP A 163 -8.68 -14.89 -11.98
C ASP A 163 -8.85 -15.12 -10.48
N LEU A 164 -8.21 -16.17 -9.95
CA LEU A 164 -8.15 -16.41 -8.51
C LEU A 164 -7.29 -15.32 -7.84
N PRO A 165 -7.85 -14.56 -6.87
CA PRO A 165 -7.11 -13.53 -6.13
C PRO A 165 -5.80 -14.02 -5.51
N SER A 166 -5.76 -15.26 -5.04
CA SER A 166 -4.55 -15.89 -4.50
C SER A 166 -3.42 -16.00 -5.53
N SER A 167 -3.74 -16.33 -6.79
CA SER A 167 -2.75 -16.45 -7.87
C SER A 167 -2.14 -15.09 -8.23
N ILE A 168 -2.97 -14.04 -8.27
CA ILE A 168 -2.51 -12.67 -8.53
C ILE A 168 -1.54 -12.23 -7.42
N ILE A 169 -1.90 -12.44 -6.15
CA ILE A 169 -1.05 -12.09 -5.01
C ILE A 169 0.26 -12.87 -5.03
N ASN A 170 0.22 -14.18 -5.28
CA ASN A 170 1.44 -14.99 -5.31
C ASN A 170 2.37 -14.55 -6.45
N SER A 171 1.83 -14.31 -7.65
CA SER A 171 2.59 -13.76 -8.78
C SER A 171 3.19 -12.40 -8.44
N PHE A 172 2.42 -11.51 -7.81
CA PHE A 172 2.86 -10.20 -7.37
C PHE A 172 4.02 -10.27 -6.36
N LEU A 173 3.94 -11.16 -5.36
CA LEU A 173 5.00 -11.36 -4.36
C LEU A 173 6.28 -11.94 -4.99
N VAL A 174 6.15 -12.91 -5.89
CA VAL A 174 7.28 -13.48 -6.64
C VAL A 174 7.94 -12.41 -7.51
N HIS A 175 7.14 -11.61 -8.24
CA HIS A 175 7.65 -10.51 -9.05
C HIS A 175 8.43 -9.49 -8.23
N ALA A 176 7.90 -9.08 -7.06
CA ALA A 176 8.59 -8.15 -6.17
C ALA A 176 9.97 -8.69 -5.75
N ARG A 177 10.04 -9.97 -5.39
CA ARG A 177 11.30 -10.62 -5.01
C ARG A 177 12.27 -10.74 -6.18
N ASP A 178 11.80 -11.23 -7.32
CA ASP A 178 12.66 -11.56 -8.46
C ASP A 178 13.20 -10.30 -9.15
N LYS A 179 12.40 -9.23 -9.22
CA LYS A 179 12.80 -7.96 -9.85
C LYS A 179 13.65 -7.07 -8.95
N PHE A 180 13.34 -6.99 -7.66
CA PHE A 180 13.99 -6.05 -6.74
C PHE A 180 14.97 -6.71 -5.76
N GLY A 181 15.04 -8.05 -5.74
CA GLY A 181 15.91 -8.80 -4.83
C GLY A 181 15.53 -8.65 -3.34
N LYS A 182 14.33 -8.13 -3.05
CA LYS A 182 13.84 -7.85 -1.69
C LYS A 182 12.53 -8.57 -1.43
N ASP A 183 12.41 -9.11 -0.22
CA ASP A 183 11.19 -9.77 0.24
C ASP A 183 10.21 -8.72 0.77
N LEU A 184 9.13 -8.48 0.02
CA LEU A 184 8.10 -7.50 0.39
C LEU A 184 7.47 -7.83 1.75
N LEU A 185 7.27 -9.10 2.09
CA LEU A 185 6.66 -9.50 3.36
C LEU A 185 7.53 -9.11 4.53
N ARG A 186 8.85 -9.30 4.41
CA ARG A 186 9.82 -8.85 5.42
C ARG A 186 9.84 -7.33 5.55
N VAL A 187 9.84 -6.60 4.43
CA VAL A 187 9.79 -5.12 4.47
C VAL A 187 8.52 -4.62 5.18
N LEU A 188 7.37 -5.25 4.94
CA LEU A 188 6.13 -4.90 5.65
C LEU A 188 6.20 -5.25 7.14
N LEU A 189 6.82 -6.38 7.51
CA LEU A 189 7.03 -6.73 8.92
C LEU A 189 7.99 -5.76 9.62
N ASP A 190 9.06 -5.33 8.95
CA ASP A 190 9.99 -4.33 9.48
C ASP A 190 9.27 -3.00 9.71
N LYS A 191 8.44 -2.56 8.76
CA LYS A 191 7.60 -1.36 8.91
C LYS A 191 6.59 -1.48 10.05
N LEU A 192 6.02 -2.66 10.25
CA LEU A 192 5.14 -2.95 11.40
C LEU A 192 5.92 -2.95 12.72
N GLY A 193 7.15 -3.43 12.74
CA GLY A 193 8.01 -3.48 13.93
C GLY A 193 8.50 -2.09 14.37
N ASN A 194 8.67 -1.16 13.44
CA ASN A 194 9.14 0.21 13.71
C ASN A 194 8.01 1.16 14.15
N THR A 195 7.11 0.70 15.03
CA THR A 195 5.96 1.48 15.52
C THR A 195 6.35 2.78 16.22
N GLN A 196 7.52 2.82 16.85
CA GLN A 196 8.04 4.01 17.55
C GLN A 196 8.33 5.17 16.61
N GLU A 197 8.83 4.86 15.41
CA GLU A 197 9.23 5.86 14.43
C GLU A 197 8.03 6.35 13.63
N ASN A 198 7.14 5.43 13.24
CA ASN A 198 5.98 5.78 12.42
C ASN A 198 4.79 4.81 12.63
N ILE A 199 3.88 5.20 13.53
CA ILE A 199 2.64 4.46 13.82
C ILE A 199 1.74 4.34 12.59
N HIS A 200 1.76 5.32 11.68
CA HIS A 200 0.93 5.32 10.49
C HIS A 200 1.38 4.24 9.49
N ASP A 201 2.67 4.18 9.19
CA ASP A 201 3.24 3.15 8.32
C ASP A 201 3.03 1.75 8.91
N ALA A 202 3.20 1.60 10.23
CA ALA A 202 2.94 0.34 10.91
C ALA A 202 1.47 -0.11 10.77
N CYS A 203 0.53 0.83 10.88
CA CYS A 203 -0.90 0.55 10.70
C CYS A 203 -1.22 0.10 9.26
N LEU A 204 -0.67 0.80 8.26
CA LEU A 204 -0.83 0.43 6.84
C LEU A 204 -0.18 -0.93 6.53
N ALA A 205 1.00 -1.19 7.09
CA ALA A 205 1.69 -2.47 6.95
C ALA A 205 0.87 -3.61 7.57
N ALA A 206 0.31 -3.42 8.76
CA ALA A 206 -0.57 -4.41 9.40
C ALA A 206 -1.80 -4.72 8.53
N GLN A 207 -2.46 -3.69 7.98
CA GLN A 207 -3.61 -3.86 7.10
C GLN A 207 -3.24 -4.62 5.81
N CYS A 208 -2.13 -4.24 5.18
CA CYS A 208 -1.63 -4.91 3.98
C CYS A 208 -1.32 -6.39 4.25
N LEU A 209 -0.54 -6.68 5.29
CA LEU A 209 -0.20 -8.05 5.70
C LEU A 209 -1.45 -8.89 6.00
N ARG A 210 -2.45 -8.30 6.65
CA ARG A 210 -3.72 -8.98 6.94
C ARG A 210 -4.43 -9.35 5.65
N SER A 211 -4.63 -8.39 4.74
CA SER A 211 -5.30 -8.66 3.46
C SER A 211 -4.53 -9.67 2.60
N LEU A 212 -3.19 -9.68 2.66
CA LEU A 212 -2.36 -10.72 2.04
C LEU A 212 -2.63 -12.10 2.66
N CYS A 213 -2.71 -12.20 4.00
CA CYS A 213 -3.04 -13.45 4.70
C CYS A 213 -4.45 -13.96 4.38
N ASP A 214 -5.42 -13.05 4.26
CA ASP A 214 -6.81 -13.37 3.94
C ASP A 214 -6.95 -13.89 2.50
N THR A 215 -6.12 -13.37 1.58
CA THR A 215 -6.18 -13.70 0.14
C THR A 215 -5.32 -14.90 -0.26
N SER A 216 -4.15 -15.08 0.39
CA SER A 216 -3.20 -16.14 0.03
C SER A 216 -2.71 -16.93 1.26
N GLY A 217 -2.94 -18.23 1.23
CA GLY A 217 -2.38 -19.16 2.23
C GLY A 217 -0.86 -19.26 2.17
N GLU A 218 -0.25 -19.10 0.99
CA GLU A 218 1.21 -19.07 0.83
C GLU A 218 1.80 -17.81 1.47
N ALA A 219 1.18 -16.65 1.25
CA ALA A 219 1.59 -15.40 1.90
C ALA A 219 1.46 -15.53 3.42
N ARG A 220 0.36 -16.10 3.92
CA ARG A 220 0.16 -16.36 5.35
C ARG A 220 1.25 -17.26 5.94
N HIS A 221 1.62 -18.33 5.24
CA HIS A 221 2.70 -19.23 5.68
C HIS A 221 4.05 -18.50 5.72
N ALA A 222 4.39 -17.77 4.66
CA ALA A 222 5.64 -17.02 4.58
C ALA A 222 5.74 -15.93 5.67
N ILE A 223 4.62 -15.23 5.95
CA ILE A 223 4.54 -14.23 7.04
C ILE A 223 4.77 -14.89 8.40
N ARG A 224 4.19 -16.07 8.66
CA ARG A 224 4.44 -16.83 9.90
C ARG A 224 5.91 -17.20 10.06
N GLU A 225 6.51 -17.77 9.01
CA GLU A 225 7.92 -18.18 9.03
C GLU A 225 8.88 -16.99 9.21
N ALA A 226 8.46 -15.80 8.78
CA ALA A 226 9.22 -14.56 8.97
C ALA A 226 9.10 -13.96 10.38
N GLY A 227 8.44 -14.63 11.34
CA GLY A 227 8.38 -14.18 12.74
C GLY A 227 7.27 -13.17 13.04
N ALA A 228 6.19 -13.16 12.25
CA ALA A 228 5.12 -12.19 12.41
C ALA A 228 4.43 -12.21 13.79
N GLU A 229 4.44 -13.33 14.51
CA GLU A 229 3.81 -13.45 15.83
C GLU A 229 4.43 -12.48 16.86
N GLU A 230 5.77 -12.40 16.91
CA GLU A 230 6.48 -11.50 17.81
C GLU A 230 6.25 -10.03 17.43
N VAL A 231 6.38 -9.74 16.12
CA VAL A 231 6.22 -8.39 15.57
C VAL A 231 4.81 -7.86 15.80
N THR A 232 3.78 -8.66 15.52
CA THR A 232 2.37 -8.27 15.70
C THR A 232 2.00 -8.09 17.17
N THR A 233 2.52 -8.94 18.06
CA THR A 233 2.31 -8.81 19.51
C THR A 233 2.93 -7.53 20.05
N SER A 234 4.16 -7.22 19.61
CA SER A 234 4.83 -5.96 19.94
C SER A 234 4.02 -4.76 19.43
N ALA A 235 3.63 -4.76 18.15
CA ALA A 235 2.87 -3.67 17.54
C ALA A 235 1.51 -3.44 18.22
N ARG A 236 0.82 -4.52 18.64
CA ARG A 236 -0.42 -4.41 19.42
C ARG A 236 -0.18 -3.71 20.76
N GLY A 237 0.87 -4.07 21.49
CA GLY A 237 1.22 -3.42 22.75
C GLY A 237 1.55 -1.93 22.61
N TRP A 238 2.09 -1.52 21.47
CA TRP A 238 2.23 -0.10 21.10
C TRP A 238 0.87 0.53 20.78
N GLY A 239 0.01 -0.17 20.04
CA GLY A 239 -1.36 0.26 19.75
C GLY A 239 -2.19 0.54 21.00
N GLU A 240 -2.19 -0.38 21.97
CA GLU A 240 -2.91 -0.25 23.25
C GLU A 240 -2.56 1.04 24.01
N ARG A 241 -1.32 1.53 23.84
CA ARG A 241 -0.80 2.72 24.56
C ARG A 241 -0.97 4.01 23.77
N TYR A 242 -0.86 3.95 22.45
CA TYR A 242 -0.67 5.15 21.62
C TYR A 242 -1.64 5.26 20.43
N SER A 243 -2.27 4.17 19.97
CA SER A 243 -3.17 4.19 18.81
C SER A 243 -4.13 3.00 18.74
N THR A 244 -5.42 3.26 18.97
CA THR A 244 -6.50 2.27 18.84
C THR A 244 -6.61 1.70 17.42
N ARG A 245 -6.22 2.47 16.39
CA ARG A 245 -6.20 1.99 15.00
C ARG A 245 -5.12 0.92 14.80
N LEU A 246 -3.92 1.14 15.35
CA LEU A 246 -2.83 0.18 15.26
C LEU A 246 -3.12 -1.07 16.09
N GLU A 247 -3.72 -0.91 17.28
CA GLU A 247 -4.18 -2.02 18.11
C GLU A 247 -5.13 -2.93 17.34
N GLY A 248 -6.22 -2.36 16.80
CA GLY A 248 -7.21 -3.13 16.05
C GLY A 248 -6.64 -3.75 14.77
N ALA A 249 -5.77 -3.05 14.03
CA ALA A 249 -5.13 -3.60 12.85
C ALA A 249 -4.19 -4.78 13.20
N SER A 250 -3.42 -4.64 14.29
CA SER A 250 -2.49 -5.68 14.75
C SER A 250 -3.23 -6.90 15.31
N GLU A 251 -4.35 -6.70 16.00
CA GLU A 251 -5.21 -7.78 16.49
C GLU A 251 -5.83 -8.59 15.35
N GLN A 252 -6.31 -7.91 14.31
CA GLN A 252 -6.86 -8.58 13.13
C GLN A 252 -5.78 -9.36 12.38
N LEU A 253 -4.58 -8.79 12.23
CA LEU A 253 -3.44 -9.48 11.64
C LEU A 253 -3.02 -10.70 12.49
N PHE A 254 -2.92 -10.54 13.81
CA PHE A 254 -2.62 -11.63 14.72
C PHE A 254 -3.64 -12.77 14.59
N SER A 255 -4.93 -12.45 14.45
CA SER A 255 -5.97 -13.45 14.22
C SER A 255 -5.79 -14.16 12.87
N ALA A 256 -5.51 -13.42 11.79
CA ALA A 256 -5.30 -13.98 10.46
C ALA A 256 -4.04 -14.88 10.37
N VAL A 257 -3.00 -14.53 11.13
CA VAL A 257 -1.73 -15.26 11.18
C VAL A 257 -1.83 -16.43 12.15
N VAL A 258 -2.19 -16.21 13.42
CA VAL A 258 -2.07 -17.21 14.51
C VAL A 258 -3.32 -18.07 14.65
N VAL A 259 -4.50 -17.47 14.57
CA VAL A 259 -5.78 -18.14 14.83
C VAL A 259 -6.32 -18.74 13.53
N VAL A 260 -5.71 -19.83 13.07
CA VAL A 260 -6.35 -20.65 12.04
C VAL A 260 -7.47 -21.45 12.69
N THR A 261 -8.71 -20.96 12.60
CA THR A 261 -9.85 -21.86 12.55
C THR A 261 -9.75 -22.66 11.25
N GLN A 262 -9.65 -23.98 11.41
CA GLN A 262 -9.88 -24.95 10.35
C GLN A 262 -11.15 -24.54 9.58
N ARG A 263 -11.01 -24.20 8.31
CA ARG A 263 -12.09 -24.25 7.34
C ARG A 263 -11.61 -25.06 6.16
#